data_AF-A0A917W0T4-F1
#
_entry.id   AF-A0A917W0T4-F1
#
_cell.length_a   1.000
_cell.length_b   1.000
_cell.length_c   1.000
_cell.angle_alpha   90.00
_cell.angle_beta   90.00
_cell.angle_gamma   90.00
#
_symmetry.space_group_name_H-M   'P 1'
#
loop_
_entity.id
_entity.type
_entity.pdbx_description
1 polymer ?
#
loop_
_entity_poly.entity_id
_entity_poly.type
_entity_poly.pdbx_seq_one_letter_code
_entity_poly.pdbx_strand_id
1 'polypeptide(L)'
;MVGNCINAIRTAYQASRLFRVLGLATAAAGAVGTIKAFDGVPDLGSTLTSLGAIIAMKVLIDDGAPGPGDAVPEIAPNKDVTDEMARMLAEGINPGEDCSEIAEKLKKTAGEVGEILKVEPAPGQELTVEEYGIPEEFLYHEVYTDGKYVYDPRHSPEPIPIEQWRRTMLGDNPGATIEPVG
;
A
#
# COMPACT_ATOMS: atom_id res chain seq x y z
N MET A 1 21.77 -19.71 17.35
CA MET A 1 22.34 -18.88 16.26
C MET A 1 21.19 -18.13 15.58
N VAL A 2 20.82 -16.95 16.11
CA VAL A 2 19.75 -16.08 15.60
C VAL A 2 20.37 -14.77 15.08
N GLY A 3 21.46 -14.91 14.31
CA GLY A 3 22.30 -13.76 13.88
C GLY A 3 22.29 -13.50 12.37
N ASN A 4 21.82 -14.45 11.54
CA ASN A 4 21.97 -14.35 10.09
C ASN A 4 20.75 -13.74 9.38
N CYS A 5 19.54 -13.92 9.88
CA CYS A 5 18.34 -13.36 9.25
C CYS A 5 18.23 -11.84 9.42
N ILE A 6 18.61 -11.31 10.59
CA ILE A 6 18.54 -9.86 10.88
C ILE A 6 19.59 -9.09 10.05
N ASN A 7 20.79 -9.66 9.88
CA ASN A 7 21.82 -9.03 9.04
C ASN A 7 21.44 -9.04 7.55
N ALA A 8 20.80 -10.10 7.05
CA ALA A 8 20.34 -10.14 5.66
C ALA A 8 19.30 -9.05 5.35
N ILE A 9 18.36 -8.81 6.27
CA ILE A 9 17.33 -7.76 6.12
C ILE A 9 17.98 -6.37 6.19
N ARG A 10 18.93 -6.15 7.10
CA ARG A 10 19.66 -4.87 7.20
C ARG A 10 20.51 -4.57 5.95
N THR A 11 21.16 -5.59 5.38
CA THR A 11 21.95 -5.45 4.14
C THR A 11 21.06 -5.17 2.94
N ALA A 12 19.89 -5.82 2.84
CA ALA A 12 18.93 -5.54 1.77
C ALA A 12 18.42 -4.09 1.82
N TYR A 13 18.15 -3.57 3.02
CA TYR A 13 17.67 -2.20 3.25
C TYR A 13 18.76 -1.13 3.03
N GLN A 14 20.02 -1.44 3.35
CA GLN A 14 21.15 -0.55 3.06
C GLN A 14 21.49 -0.51 1.56
N ALA A 15 21.30 -1.60 0.82
CA ALA A 15 21.48 -1.64 -0.63
C ALA A 15 20.44 -0.77 -1.38
N SER A 16 19.24 -0.58 -0.81
CA SER A 16 18.16 0.19 -1.44
C SER A 16 18.43 1.71 -1.47
N ARG A 17 19.39 2.22 -0.68
CA ARG A 17 19.83 3.64 -0.77
C ARG A 17 20.89 3.91 -1.85
N LEU A 18 21.39 2.89 -2.56
CA LEU A 18 22.49 3.02 -3.54
C LEU A 18 22.03 3.14 -5.01
N PHE A 19 20.75 3.39 -5.29
CA PHE A 19 20.27 3.51 -6.68
C PHE A 19 19.85 4.92 -7.11
N ARG A 20 20.18 5.96 -6.31
CA ARG A 20 19.84 7.36 -6.63
C ARG A 20 20.87 8.14 -7.48
N VAL A 21 21.94 7.53 -8.01
CA VAL A 21 22.99 8.29 -8.75
C VAL A 21 23.46 7.65 -10.07
N LEU A 22 22.55 7.12 -10.88
CA LEU A 22 22.82 6.94 -12.32
C LEU A 22 21.68 7.56 -13.14
N GLY A 23 21.53 8.87 -12.94
CA GLY A 23 20.79 9.74 -13.84
C GLY A 23 21.54 9.90 -15.16
N LEU A 24 20.81 9.75 -16.26
CA LEU A 24 21.18 10.16 -17.62
C LEU A 24 21.76 11.59 -17.67
N ALA A 25 22.94 11.75 -18.27
CA ALA A 25 23.38 12.81 -19.20
C ALA A 25 24.87 12.51 -19.51
N THR A 26 25.47 12.59 -20.70
CA THR A 26 25.27 13.44 -21.87
C THR A 26 25.99 12.79 -23.06
N ALA A 27 25.39 12.85 -24.24
CA ALA A 27 26.02 12.45 -25.50
C ALA A 27 27.00 13.54 -25.99
N ALA A 28 28.21 13.16 -26.45
CA ALA A 28 28.89 13.83 -27.56
C ALA A 28 30.07 13.00 -28.14
N ALA A 29 29.86 12.56 -29.38
CA ALA A 29 30.82 12.48 -30.48
C ALA A 29 32.08 11.59 -30.36
N GLY A 30 32.04 10.45 -31.06
CA GLY A 30 33.24 9.89 -31.69
C GLY A 30 33.35 8.38 -31.66
N ALA A 31 32.69 7.72 -32.62
CA ALA A 31 33.11 6.48 -33.32
C ALA A 31 31.87 5.65 -33.68
N VAL A 32 31.67 5.48 -34.98
CA VAL A 32 30.68 4.56 -35.55
C VAL A 32 31.05 3.14 -35.14
N GLY A 33 30.24 2.54 -34.26
CA GLY A 33 30.30 1.13 -33.95
C GLY A 33 28.93 0.69 -33.51
N THR A 34 28.25 -0.11 -34.33
CA THR A 34 27.00 -0.77 -33.95
C THR A 34 27.29 -1.67 -32.75
N ILE A 35 27.04 -1.19 -31.53
CA ILE A 35 27.13 -2.02 -30.35
C ILE A 35 25.89 -2.93 -30.34
N LYS A 36 26.02 -4.10 -30.95
CA LYS A 36 25.10 -5.25 -30.80
C LYS A 36 25.18 -5.88 -29.40
N ALA A 37 25.46 -5.11 -28.34
CA ALA A 37 25.67 -5.66 -27.00
C ALA A 37 24.39 -5.72 -26.15
N PHE A 38 23.27 -5.18 -26.63
CA PHE A 38 21.99 -5.22 -25.90
C PHE A 38 20.90 -6.03 -26.61
N ASP A 39 21.19 -6.60 -27.77
CA ASP A 39 20.24 -7.38 -28.59
C ASP A 39 20.01 -8.81 -28.03
N GLY A 40 20.71 -9.16 -26.95
CA GLY A 40 20.59 -10.46 -26.26
C GLY A 40 20.13 -10.33 -24.81
N VAL A 41 19.69 -9.15 -24.35
CA VAL A 41 19.10 -9.01 -23.02
C VAL A 41 17.66 -9.52 -23.10
N PRO A 42 17.31 -10.61 -22.40
CA PRO A 42 15.94 -11.11 -22.38
C PRO A 42 15.00 -10.04 -21.82
N ASP A 43 13.79 -10.00 -22.35
CA ASP A 43 12.74 -9.11 -21.89
C ASP A 43 12.50 -9.29 -20.37
N LEU A 44 12.79 -8.22 -19.61
CA LEU A 44 12.64 -8.15 -18.15
C LEU A 44 11.19 -8.30 -17.69
N GLY A 45 10.21 -8.20 -18.60
CA GLY A 45 8.82 -8.49 -18.33
C GLY A 45 8.62 -9.93 -17.89
N SER A 46 9.24 -10.90 -18.57
CA SER A 46 9.13 -12.31 -18.21
C SER A 46 9.69 -12.64 -16.82
N THR A 47 10.77 -11.96 -16.42
CA THR A 47 11.42 -12.14 -15.11
C THR A 47 10.67 -11.41 -13.98
N LEU A 48 10.07 -10.25 -14.26
CA LEU A 48 9.18 -9.53 -13.33
C LEU A 48 7.87 -10.30 -13.10
N THR A 49 7.28 -10.87 -14.17
CA THR A 49 6.12 -11.76 -14.04
C THR A 49 6.46 -13.02 -13.25
N SER A 50 7.67 -13.57 -13.43
CA SER A 50 8.14 -14.73 -12.65
C SER A 50 8.34 -14.40 -11.17
N LEU A 51 8.83 -13.20 -10.83
CA LEU A 51 8.95 -12.74 -9.43
C LEU A 51 7.57 -12.48 -8.80
N GLY A 52 6.64 -11.87 -9.55
CA GLY A 52 5.25 -11.68 -9.13
C GLY A 52 4.51 -13.00 -8.94
N ALA A 53 4.74 -13.98 -9.82
CA ALA A 53 4.19 -15.33 -9.70
C ALA A 53 4.80 -16.11 -8.52
N ILE A 54 6.08 -15.92 -8.20
CA ILE A 54 6.71 -16.55 -7.02
C ILE A 54 6.20 -15.93 -5.71
N ILE A 55 5.97 -14.61 -5.66
CA ILE A 55 5.36 -13.94 -4.50
C ILE A 55 3.88 -14.36 -4.36
N ALA A 56 3.12 -14.41 -5.46
CA ALA A 56 1.74 -14.89 -5.47
C ALA A 56 1.64 -16.39 -5.10
N MET A 57 2.58 -17.22 -5.56
CA MET A 57 2.58 -18.66 -5.26
C MET A 57 3.05 -18.96 -3.83
N LYS A 58 3.93 -18.14 -3.23
CA LYS A 58 4.22 -18.25 -1.78
C LYS A 58 3.00 -17.91 -0.92
N VAL A 59 2.19 -16.93 -1.35
CA VAL A 59 0.93 -16.57 -0.67
C VAL A 59 -0.13 -17.67 -0.82
N LEU A 60 -0.19 -18.36 -1.96
CA LEU A 60 -1.16 -19.44 -2.21
C LEU A 60 -0.82 -20.79 -1.54
N ILE A 61 0.42 -21.01 -1.08
CA ILE A 61 0.83 -22.28 -0.47
C ILE A 61 0.48 -22.36 1.03
N ASP A 62 0.23 -21.22 1.71
CA ASP A 62 0.04 -21.20 3.17
C ASP A 62 -1.41 -21.41 3.63
N ASP A 63 -2.41 -21.31 2.75
CA ASP A 63 -3.82 -21.60 3.11
C ASP A 63 -4.55 -22.38 2.01
N GLY A 64 -5.04 -23.57 2.38
CA GLY A 64 -5.64 -24.57 1.50
C GLY A 64 -6.71 -24.04 0.54
N ALA A 65 -6.51 -24.37 -0.74
CA ALA A 65 -7.28 -23.95 -1.91
C ALA A 65 -8.81 -24.09 -1.84
N PRO A 66 -9.55 -23.15 -2.47
CA PRO A 66 -10.73 -23.46 -3.28
C PRO A 66 -10.34 -23.64 -4.75
N GLY A 67 -11.00 -24.57 -5.44
CA GLY A 67 -10.66 -25.04 -6.79
C GLY A 67 -10.88 -24.01 -7.93
N PRO A 68 -10.53 -24.39 -9.18
CA PRO A 68 -10.64 -23.52 -10.35
C PRO A 68 -12.11 -23.45 -10.80
N GLY A 69 -12.87 -22.57 -10.16
CA GLY A 69 -14.23 -22.23 -10.52
C GLY A 69 -14.48 -20.81 -10.06
N ASP A 70 -14.55 -19.90 -11.02
CA ASP A 70 -14.89 -18.48 -10.87
C ASP A 70 -13.86 -17.65 -10.09
N ALA A 71 -12.75 -17.33 -10.77
CA ALA A 71 -11.99 -16.12 -10.43
C ALA A 71 -12.95 -14.93 -10.62
N VAL A 72 -13.53 -14.47 -9.51
CA VAL A 72 -14.20 -13.17 -9.45
C VAL A 72 -13.16 -12.16 -9.95
N PRO A 73 -13.46 -11.31 -10.95
CA PRO A 73 -12.54 -10.26 -11.34
C PRO A 73 -12.24 -9.44 -10.09
N GLU A 74 -11.00 -9.49 -9.61
CA GLU A 74 -10.55 -8.65 -8.51
C GLU A 74 -10.61 -7.22 -9.05
N ILE A 75 -11.67 -6.50 -8.71
CA ILE A 75 -11.92 -5.16 -9.24
C ILE A 75 -10.85 -4.27 -8.65
N ALA A 76 -9.94 -3.78 -9.48
CA ALA A 76 -8.82 -2.95 -9.06
C ALA A 76 -9.28 -1.72 -8.22
N PRO A 77 -8.44 -1.20 -7.32
CA PRO A 77 -8.72 0.02 -6.57
C PRO A 77 -9.07 1.21 -7.47
N ASN A 78 -9.84 2.15 -6.94
CA ASN A 78 -10.20 3.38 -7.62
C ASN A 78 -8.95 4.24 -7.88
N LYS A 79 -8.56 4.31 -9.16
CA LYS A 79 -7.35 4.98 -9.59
C LYS A 79 -7.30 6.46 -9.18
N ASP A 80 -8.40 7.20 -9.26
CA ASP A 80 -8.40 8.64 -8.95
C ASP A 80 -8.14 8.89 -7.46
N VAL A 81 -8.71 8.04 -6.60
CA VAL A 81 -8.49 8.10 -5.14
C VAL A 81 -7.07 7.65 -4.79
N THR A 82 -6.57 6.60 -5.45
CA THR A 82 -5.18 6.14 -5.27
C THR A 82 -4.16 7.19 -5.71
N ASP A 83 -4.37 7.84 -6.86
CA ASP A 83 -3.51 8.93 -7.33
C ASP A 83 -3.54 10.11 -6.35
N GLU A 84 -4.69 10.42 -5.74
CA GLU A 84 -4.81 11.46 -4.73
C GLU A 84 -4.08 11.12 -3.43
N MET A 85 -4.15 9.87 -2.94
CA MET A 85 -3.34 9.42 -1.79
C MET A 85 -1.84 9.62 -2.08
N ALA A 86 -1.39 9.22 -3.28
CA ALA A 86 0.00 9.38 -3.67
C ALA A 86 0.41 10.86 -3.75
N ARG A 87 -0.48 11.73 -4.26
CA ARG A 87 -0.27 13.19 -4.31
C ARG A 87 -0.17 13.78 -2.90
N MET A 88 -1.08 13.43 -2.01
CA MET A 88 -1.09 13.86 -0.60
C MET A 88 0.23 13.50 0.09
N LEU A 89 0.71 12.27 -0.08
CA LEU A 89 1.98 11.82 0.47
C LEU A 89 3.19 12.55 -0.12
N ALA A 90 3.17 12.84 -1.43
CA ALA A 90 4.26 13.55 -2.11
C ALA A 90 4.34 15.03 -1.69
N GLU A 91 3.20 15.68 -1.49
CA GLU A 91 3.12 17.07 -1.03
C GLU A 91 3.34 17.20 0.48
N GLY A 92 3.14 16.11 1.22
CA GLY A 92 3.11 16.08 2.67
C GLY A 92 1.71 16.41 3.19
N ILE A 93 1.15 15.49 3.97
CA ILE A 93 -0.15 15.68 4.61
C ILE A 93 0.05 16.65 5.79
N ASN A 94 -0.77 17.69 5.86
CA ASN A 94 -0.66 18.69 6.91
C ASN A 94 -0.88 18.03 8.28
N PRO A 95 0.01 18.19 9.28
CA PRO A 95 -0.19 17.63 10.63
C PRO A 95 -1.46 18.11 11.33
N GLY A 96 -2.01 19.27 10.91
CA GLY A 96 -3.27 19.79 11.43
C GLY A 96 -4.51 19.27 10.69
N GLU A 97 -4.36 18.55 9.57
CA GLU A 97 -5.47 17.89 8.87
C GLU A 97 -5.86 16.64 9.67
N ASP A 98 -7.12 16.48 10.03
CA ASP A 98 -7.57 15.31 10.78
C ASP A 98 -8.00 14.15 9.87
N CYS A 99 -8.25 12.98 10.45
CA CYS A 99 -8.62 11.77 9.71
C CYS A 99 -9.96 11.96 8.95
N SER A 100 -10.91 12.70 9.54
CA SER A 100 -12.17 13.07 8.89
C SER A 100 -11.96 13.95 7.65
N GLU A 101 -11.11 14.98 7.73
CA GLU A 101 -10.82 15.87 6.59
C GLU A 101 -10.15 15.11 5.43
N ILE A 102 -9.25 14.19 5.74
CA ILE A 102 -8.63 13.32 4.72
C ILE A 102 -9.69 12.41 4.09
N ALA A 103 -10.53 11.76 4.88
CA ALA A 103 -11.57 10.87 4.40
C ALA A 103 -12.60 11.61 3.52
N GLU A 104 -13.05 12.80 3.92
CA GLU A 104 -13.93 13.65 3.12
C GLU A 104 -13.30 14.06 1.80
N LYS A 105 -12.03 14.45 1.81
CA LYS A 105 -11.30 14.82 0.59
C LYS A 105 -11.17 13.65 -0.38
N LEU A 106 -10.91 12.44 0.12
CA LEU A 106 -10.87 11.22 -0.70
C LEU A 106 -12.25 10.88 -1.27
N LYS A 107 -13.32 11.00 -0.47
CA LYS A 107 -14.71 10.81 -0.93
C LYS A 107 -15.08 11.80 -2.03
N LYS A 108 -14.68 13.06 -1.90
CA LYS A 108 -14.89 14.08 -2.92
C LYS A 108 -14.14 13.76 -4.21
N THR A 109 -12.90 13.28 -4.11
CA THR A 109 -12.13 12.79 -5.27
C THR A 109 -12.82 11.62 -5.96
N ALA A 110 -13.46 10.73 -5.19
CA ALA A 110 -14.28 9.64 -5.73
C ALA A 110 -15.61 10.11 -6.37
N GLY A 111 -15.88 11.42 -6.40
CA GLY A 111 -17.10 11.98 -6.95
C GLY A 111 -18.32 11.80 -6.03
N GLU A 112 -18.12 11.86 -4.71
CA GLU A 112 -19.16 11.67 -3.68
C GLU A 112 -19.75 10.24 -3.65
N VAL A 113 -19.07 9.28 -4.25
CA VAL A 113 -19.42 7.85 -4.21
C VAL A 113 -18.63 7.18 -3.08
N GLY A 114 -19.24 6.17 -2.43
CA GLY A 114 -18.63 5.47 -1.31
C GLY A 114 -19.09 6.02 0.04
N GLU A 115 -18.40 5.59 1.10
CA GLU A 115 -18.74 5.91 2.48
C GLU A 115 -17.49 6.22 3.31
N ILE A 116 -17.68 6.93 4.41
CA ILE A 116 -16.64 7.12 5.42
C ILE A 116 -16.96 6.13 6.53
N LEU A 117 -15.97 5.36 6.96
CA LEU A 117 -16.08 4.46 8.10
C LEU A 117 -15.44 5.13 9.31
N LYS A 118 -16.16 5.17 10.42
CA LYS A 118 -15.66 5.56 11.72
C LYS A 118 -15.37 4.33 12.55
N VAL A 119 -14.18 4.30 13.13
CA VAL A 119 -13.75 3.31 14.10
C VAL A 119 -13.81 3.93 15.48
N GLU A 120 -14.58 3.33 16.39
CA GLU A 120 -14.67 3.76 17.78
C GLU A 120 -14.06 2.68 18.69
N PRO A 121 -13.25 3.06 19.69
CA PRO A 121 -12.68 2.11 20.62
C PRO A 121 -13.74 1.52 21.56
N ALA A 122 -13.41 0.41 22.22
CA ALA A 122 -14.23 -0.13 23.28
C ALA A 122 -14.43 0.92 24.41
N PRO A 123 -15.57 0.93 25.11
CA PRO A 123 -15.83 1.91 26.17
C PRO A 123 -14.72 1.96 27.22
N GLY A 124 -14.13 3.15 27.40
CA GLY A 124 -13.04 3.38 28.35
C GLY A 124 -11.65 2.97 27.85
N GLN A 125 -11.50 2.69 26.55
CA GLN A 125 -10.21 2.47 25.89
C GLN A 125 -9.94 3.55 24.84
N GLU A 126 -8.67 3.65 24.44
CA GLU A 126 -8.24 4.45 23.29
C GLU A 126 -8.06 3.53 22.08
N LEU A 127 -8.22 4.09 20.89
CA LEU A 127 -8.03 3.39 19.63
C LEU A 127 -6.56 3.48 19.24
N THR A 128 -5.88 2.35 19.05
CA THR A 128 -4.53 2.30 18.50
C THR A 128 -4.59 2.11 17.00
N VAL A 129 -4.06 3.07 16.24
CA VAL A 129 -3.93 2.98 14.78
C VAL A 129 -2.47 3.21 14.41
N GLU A 130 -1.93 2.40 13.50
CA GLU A 130 -0.59 2.62 12.96
C GLU A 130 -0.64 3.73 11.91
N GLU A 131 -0.03 4.90 12.16
CA GLU A 131 0.18 5.93 11.16
C GLU A 131 1.68 6.08 10.88
N TYR A 132 2.06 6.11 9.59
CA TYR A 132 3.45 6.19 9.14
C TYR A 132 4.36 5.09 9.72
N GLY A 133 3.80 3.92 10.04
CA GLY A 133 4.52 2.81 10.67
C GLY A 133 4.73 2.96 12.18
N ILE A 134 4.04 3.90 12.82
CA ILE A 134 4.12 4.17 14.26
C ILE A 134 2.72 4.01 14.86
N PRO A 135 2.55 3.22 15.95
CA PRO A 135 1.30 3.16 16.67
C PRO A 135 1.00 4.51 17.35
N GLU A 136 -0.17 5.07 17.05
CA GLU A 136 -0.69 6.31 17.62
C GLU A 136 -2.05 6.04 18.28
N GLU A 137 -2.38 6.81 19.32
CA GLU A 137 -3.61 6.67 20.10
C GLU A 137 -4.63 7.76 19.70
N PHE A 138 -5.86 7.32 19.41
CA PHE A 138 -6.96 8.15 18.93
C PHE A 138 -8.23 7.92 19.76
N LEU A 139 -9.08 8.95 19.82
CA LEU A 139 -10.43 8.80 20.39
C LEU A 139 -11.38 8.07 19.43
N TYR A 140 -11.14 8.23 18.13
CA TYR A 140 -11.79 7.55 17.02
C TYR A 140 -10.94 7.78 15.78
N HIS A 141 -11.13 6.98 14.74
CA HIS A 141 -10.45 7.17 13.45
C HIS A 141 -11.45 7.07 12.31
N GLU A 142 -11.32 7.94 11.31
CA GLU A 142 -12.18 7.93 10.13
C GLU A 142 -11.39 7.66 8.85
N VAL A 143 -11.95 6.81 7.99
CA VAL A 143 -11.33 6.40 6.74
C VAL A 143 -12.36 6.37 5.61
N TYR A 144 -11.94 6.70 4.40
CA TYR A 144 -12.79 6.56 3.22
C TYR A 144 -12.76 5.13 2.67
N THR A 145 -13.90 4.63 2.21
CA THR A 145 -14.01 3.38 1.46
C THR A 145 -14.94 3.51 0.25
N ASP A 146 -14.58 2.82 -0.83
CA ASP A 146 -15.45 2.61 -1.99
C ASP A 146 -16.33 1.34 -1.86
N GLY A 147 -16.34 0.72 -0.67
CA GLY A 147 -17.02 -0.53 -0.35
C GLY A 147 -16.18 -1.79 -0.62
N LYS A 148 -14.99 -1.67 -1.22
CA LYS A 148 -14.06 -2.79 -1.48
C LYS A 148 -12.69 -2.56 -0.88
N TYR A 149 -12.20 -1.32 -0.92
CA TYR A 149 -10.92 -0.91 -0.38
C TYR A 149 -11.11 0.24 0.59
N VAL A 150 -10.22 0.29 1.58
CA VAL A 150 -10.05 1.41 2.49
C VAL A 150 -8.86 2.23 2.02
N TYR A 151 -9.05 3.54 1.99
CA TYR A 151 -8.08 4.52 1.53
C TYR A 151 -7.72 5.41 2.71
N ASP A 152 -6.53 5.20 3.25
CA ASP A 152 -5.98 5.96 4.37
C ASP A 152 -4.48 6.14 4.14
N PRO A 153 -4.04 7.29 3.60
CA PRO A 153 -2.65 7.51 3.21
C PRO A 153 -1.70 7.60 4.41
N ARG A 154 -2.18 7.89 5.62
CA ARG A 154 -1.34 7.92 6.81
C ARG A 154 -1.08 6.51 7.32
N HIS A 155 -2.11 5.66 7.28
CA HIS A 155 -1.98 4.26 7.65
C HIS A 155 -1.21 3.44 6.60
N SER A 156 -1.55 3.61 5.31
CA SER A 156 -0.92 2.88 4.21
C SER A 156 -0.85 3.73 2.93
N PRO A 157 0.31 3.74 2.24
CA PRO A 157 0.42 4.44 0.96
C PRO A 157 -0.42 3.79 -0.16
N GLU A 158 -0.83 2.54 0.02
CA GLU A 158 -1.63 1.77 -0.93
C GLU A 158 -3.02 1.44 -0.34
N PRO A 159 -4.09 1.37 -1.16
CA PRO A 159 -5.42 0.96 -0.70
C PRO A 159 -5.41 -0.46 -0.13
N ILE A 160 -6.11 -0.67 0.98
CA ILE A 160 -6.18 -1.98 1.65
C ILE A 160 -7.54 -2.62 1.40
N PRO A 161 -7.64 -3.90 1.01
CA PRO A 161 -8.92 -4.60 0.93
C PRO A 161 -9.71 -4.47 2.25
N ILE A 162 -10.99 -4.12 2.15
CA ILE A 162 -11.81 -3.77 3.32
C ILE A 162 -11.84 -4.88 4.39
N GLU A 163 -11.93 -6.13 3.98
CA GLU A 163 -11.92 -7.29 4.90
C GLU A 163 -10.57 -7.45 5.62
N GLN A 164 -9.46 -7.20 4.91
CA GLN A 164 -8.13 -7.21 5.51
C GLN A 164 -8.00 -6.08 6.53
N TRP A 165 -8.41 -4.87 6.15
CA TRP A 165 -8.35 -3.71 7.04
C TRP A 165 -9.22 -3.91 8.29
N ARG A 166 -10.47 -4.37 8.14
CA ARG A 166 -11.37 -4.68 9.27
C ARG A 166 -10.75 -5.70 10.22
N ARG A 167 -10.16 -6.77 9.67
CA ARG A 167 -9.51 -7.81 10.48
C ARG A 167 -8.32 -7.27 11.27
N THR A 168 -7.47 -6.44 10.66
CA THR A 168 -6.35 -5.80 11.36
C THR A 168 -6.86 -4.86 12.45
N MET A 169 -7.75 -3.93 12.09
CA MET A 169 -8.24 -2.91 13.01
C MET A 169 -8.93 -3.50 14.25
N LEU A 170 -9.79 -4.51 14.07
CA LEU A 170 -10.47 -5.19 15.17
C LEU A 170 -9.57 -6.19 15.93
N GLY A 171 -8.51 -6.68 15.28
CA GLY A 171 -7.50 -7.52 15.92
C GLY A 171 -6.60 -6.74 16.87
N ASP A 172 -6.17 -5.56 16.43
CA ASP A 172 -5.33 -4.65 17.21
C ASP A 172 -6.14 -3.90 18.28
N ASN A 173 -7.44 -3.69 18.04
CA ASN A 173 -8.36 -3.02 18.96
C ASN A 173 -9.55 -3.92 19.35
N PRO A 174 -9.36 -4.87 20.29
CA PRO A 174 -10.43 -5.77 20.71
C PRO A 174 -11.64 -5.02 21.28
N GLY A 175 -12.81 -5.25 20.69
CA GLY A 175 -14.07 -4.63 21.13
C GLY A 175 -14.35 -3.26 20.53
N ALA A 176 -13.48 -2.75 19.65
CA ALA A 176 -13.79 -1.61 18.81
C ALA A 176 -14.97 -1.91 17.86
N THR A 177 -15.67 -0.86 17.46
CA THR A 177 -16.77 -0.90 16.49
C THR A 177 -16.40 -0.13 15.24
N ILE A 178 -16.95 -0.56 14.09
CA ILE A 178 -16.74 0.11 12.80
C ILE A 178 -18.10 0.38 12.19
N GLU A 179 -18.44 1.66 12.02
CA GLU A 179 -19.76 2.10 11.55
C GLU A 179 -19.62 3.15 10.44
N PRO A 180 -20.51 3.16 9.43
CA PRO A 180 -20.51 4.21 8.41
C PRO A 180 -20.96 5.56 9.01
N VAL A 181 -20.30 6.64 8.61
CA VAL A 181 -20.68 8.02 8.94
C VAL A 181 -21.76 8.47 7.95
N GLY A 182 -22.92 8.84 8.49
CA GLY A 182 -24.11 9.26 7.73
C GLY A 182 -24.24 10.76 7.54
#